data_AF-A0A3L7QD74-F1
#
_entry.id   AF-A0A3L7QD74-F1
#
_cell.length_a   1.000
_cell.length_b   1.000
_cell.length_c   1.000
_cell.angle_alpha   90.00
_cell.angle_beta   90.00
_cell.angle_gamma   90.00
#
_symmetry.space_group_name_H-M   'P 1'
#
loop_
_entity.id
_entity.type
_entity.pdbx_description
1 polymer ?
#
loop_
_entity_poly.entity_id
_entity_poly.type
_entity_poly.pdbx_seq_one_letter_code
_entity_poly.pdbx_strand_id
1 'polypeptide(L)'
;MSTDNPSSRFSRGLIALGLSTLFLGAIGLEMFHWIFNRVYVPQGASLVVRYKGPPLPFLPGRKPVATAGQFAQVDANGNPLEVGILKEMRGPGRHFFWVGWWETTLVTDTTIKPGELALVSSKMGNDLKDGQFLVDGEIDETQEKGTLRKVFGPGTYRINTYAYDVKIIQEESITSGLQTKHSGWVSIPTGYVGVVTNLTDNTLTQAKAGIQDNVLQPGLYPVNPREQQIDIIGVGYAEKSVKSNLVSRDGVPVLDDSGEPTVMDDDAGITFPSSDGFKIHMDFTAVWGIMPDQAPDVIRKFGNLEAVEAKVVIPQIESLCRNKGSSLGAVDLLVGDTRRKFQDDVSDSFHKILEDKDLTLLHGFVRNIHIPQEVRKPIQESFLADELTLTRNQEQLTTLTEGQLREAEKKVELEEERIKAETMKLVAEAVAEGAKTAEETKAETAKQVATVARETAELDAQATVTLGRATASVKQQSAEAKSELFKLAVDAFGSGKAYNQWVFATGLPEDIQLDLFYAGEGTLWTDLKGFSDVMLGRETQQRPMPTRK
;
A
#
# COMPACT_ATOMS: atom_id res chain seq x y z
N MET A 1 -110.15 0.43 -61.56
CA MET A 1 -109.76 -0.45 -62.68
C MET A 1 -108.39 0.03 -63.16
N SER A 2 -107.30 -0.68 -62.85
CA SER A 2 -105.93 -0.18 -63.10
C SER A 2 -105.43 -0.63 -64.47
N THR A 3 -105.21 0.30 -65.38
CA THR A 3 -104.73 0.02 -66.75
C THR A 3 -103.20 0.02 -66.79
N ASP A 4 -102.61 -1.14 -66.53
CA ASP A 4 -101.16 -1.33 -66.57
C ASP A 4 -100.65 -1.30 -68.03
N ASN A 5 -99.79 -0.33 -68.37
CA ASN A 5 -99.52 0.03 -69.76
C ASN A 5 -98.30 -0.74 -70.32
N PRO A 6 -98.48 -1.65 -71.30
CA PRO A 6 -97.44 -2.60 -71.71
C PRO A 6 -96.19 -1.96 -72.33
N SER A 7 -96.31 -0.77 -72.92
CA SER A 7 -95.17 -0.03 -73.49
C SER A 7 -94.08 0.30 -72.47
N SER A 8 -94.47 0.53 -71.20
CA SER A 8 -93.56 0.84 -70.10
C SER A 8 -92.68 -0.34 -69.67
N ARG A 9 -93.12 -1.58 -69.91
CA ARG A 9 -92.37 -2.79 -69.55
C ARG A 9 -91.27 -3.09 -70.56
N PHE A 10 -91.50 -2.82 -71.85
CA PHE A 10 -90.55 -3.12 -72.92
C PHE A 10 -89.33 -2.17 -72.92
N SER A 11 -89.53 -0.87 -72.66
CA SER A 11 -88.43 0.10 -72.53
C SER A 11 -87.59 -0.17 -71.28
N ARG A 12 -88.22 -0.51 -70.14
CA ARG A 12 -87.51 -0.97 -68.93
C ARG A 12 -86.70 -2.25 -69.19
N GLY A 13 -87.23 -3.18 -69.97
CA GLY A 13 -86.50 -4.39 -70.40
C GLY A 13 -85.25 -4.08 -71.21
N LEU A 14 -85.34 -3.22 -72.23
CA LEU A 14 -84.19 -2.80 -73.04
C LEU A 14 -83.14 -2.04 -72.22
N ILE A 15 -83.56 -1.14 -71.32
CA ILE A 15 -82.66 -0.41 -70.42
C ILE A 15 -81.97 -1.36 -69.45
N ALA A 16 -82.68 -2.33 -68.88
CA ALA A 16 -82.10 -3.35 -68.00
C ALA A 16 -81.13 -4.27 -68.74
N LEU A 17 -81.42 -4.64 -70.00
CA LEU A 17 -80.54 -5.46 -70.83
C LEU A 17 -79.26 -4.68 -71.21
N GLY A 18 -79.38 -3.39 -71.55
CA GLY A 18 -78.23 -2.51 -71.77
C GLY A 18 -77.38 -2.27 -70.52
N LEU A 19 -78.00 -2.08 -69.35
CA LEU A 19 -77.28 -2.03 -68.08
C LEU A 19 -76.59 -3.35 -67.74
N SER A 20 -77.24 -4.48 -68.01
CA SER A 20 -76.69 -5.82 -67.78
C SER A 20 -75.49 -6.12 -68.68
N THR A 21 -75.53 -5.76 -69.97
CA THR A 21 -74.38 -5.93 -70.87
C THR A 21 -73.23 -4.97 -70.53
N LEU A 22 -73.52 -3.75 -70.10
CA LEU A 22 -72.50 -2.79 -69.63
C LEU A 22 -71.86 -3.29 -68.31
N PHE A 23 -72.66 -3.85 -67.40
CA PHE A 23 -72.18 -4.46 -66.15
C PHE A 23 -71.36 -5.74 -66.38
N LEU A 24 -71.79 -6.64 -67.27
CA LEU A 24 -71.01 -7.80 -67.70
C LEU A 24 -69.73 -7.39 -68.44
N GLY A 25 -69.76 -6.32 -69.22
CA GLY A 25 -68.58 -5.72 -69.84
C GLY A 25 -67.59 -5.16 -68.81
N ALA A 26 -68.09 -4.45 -67.79
CA ALA A 26 -67.28 -3.95 -66.68
C ALA A 26 -66.65 -5.10 -65.87
N ILE A 27 -67.40 -6.15 -65.55
CA ILE A 27 -66.87 -7.37 -64.91
C ILE A 27 -65.84 -8.06 -65.81
N GLY A 28 -66.08 -8.13 -67.12
CA GLY A 28 -65.11 -8.66 -68.09
C GLY A 28 -63.80 -7.88 -68.12
N LEU A 29 -63.87 -6.55 -68.04
CA LEU A 29 -62.70 -5.66 -67.95
C LEU A 29 -61.97 -5.80 -66.61
N GLU A 30 -62.70 -5.83 -65.48
CA GLU A 30 -62.12 -6.08 -64.16
C GLU A 30 -61.41 -7.43 -64.10
N MET A 31 -62.04 -8.51 -64.59
CA MET A 31 -61.40 -9.82 -64.71
C MET A 31 -60.17 -9.78 -65.62
N PHE A 32 -60.22 -9.08 -66.75
CA PHE A 32 -59.07 -8.92 -67.63
C PHE A 32 -57.91 -8.18 -66.92
N HIS A 33 -58.20 -7.10 -66.20
CA HIS A 33 -57.21 -6.38 -65.39
C HIS A 33 -56.65 -7.25 -64.25
N TRP A 34 -57.49 -8.05 -63.59
CA TRP A 34 -57.09 -8.94 -62.50
C TRP A 34 -56.28 -10.17 -62.94
N ILE A 35 -56.47 -10.63 -64.18
CA ILE A 35 -55.79 -11.81 -64.74
C ILE A 35 -54.51 -11.41 -65.49
N PHE A 36 -54.57 -10.42 -66.39
CA PHE A 36 -53.46 -10.12 -67.31
C PHE A 36 -52.58 -8.94 -66.88
N ASN A 37 -53.14 -7.96 -66.14
CA ASN A 37 -52.40 -6.74 -65.76
C ASN A 37 -51.83 -6.81 -64.33
N ARG A 38 -52.19 -7.84 -63.56
CA ARG A 38 -51.85 -8.00 -62.15
C ARG A 38 -50.46 -8.64 -61.97
N VAL A 39 -49.46 -7.81 -61.72
CA VAL A 39 -48.10 -8.24 -61.36
C VAL A 39 -48.01 -8.38 -59.83
N TYR A 40 -47.57 -9.54 -59.35
CA TYR A 40 -47.28 -9.77 -57.93
C TYR A 40 -45.78 -9.74 -57.68
N VAL A 41 -45.36 -8.93 -56.72
CA VAL A 41 -43.95 -8.75 -56.33
C VAL A 41 -43.77 -9.43 -54.97
N PRO A 42 -43.01 -10.54 -54.87
CA PRO A 42 -42.73 -11.20 -53.59
C PRO A 42 -41.83 -10.34 -52.69
N GLN A 43 -41.77 -10.68 -51.40
CA GLN A 43 -40.84 -10.05 -50.46
C GLN A 43 -39.38 -10.35 -50.87
N GLY A 44 -38.48 -9.38 -50.68
CA GLY A 44 -37.09 -9.47 -51.15
C GLY A 44 -36.91 -9.23 -52.65
N ALA A 45 -37.90 -8.66 -53.33
CA ALA A 45 -37.82 -8.25 -54.72
C ALA A 45 -38.52 -6.90 -54.97
N SER A 46 -38.07 -6.23 -56.01
CA SER A 46 -38.62 -4.99 -56.54
C SER A 46 -38.91 -5.13 -58.03
N LEU A 47 -39.90 -4.37 -58.51
CA LEU A 47 -40.28 -4.34 -59.90
C LEU A 47 -39.67 -3.12 -60.59
N VAL A 48 -38.72 -3.36 -61.51
CA VAL A 48 -38.29 -2.35 -62.48
C VAL A 48 -39.40 -2.19 -63.51
N VAL A 49 -39.80 -0.95 -63.77
CA VAL A 49 -40.92 -0.63 -64.67
C VAL A 49 -40.42 0.24 -65.81
N ARG A 50 -40.61 -0.22 -67.05
CA ARG A 50 -40.33 0.54 -68.28
C ARG A 50 -41.65 0.93 -68.95
N TYR A 51 -41.82 2.22 -69.24
CA TYR A 51 -42.89 2.70 -70.10
C TYR A 51 -42.49 2.53 -71.57
N LYS A 52 -43.30 1.80 -72.35
CA LYS A 52 -43.10 1.55 -73.79
C LYS A 52 -43.88 2.52 -74.70
N GLY A 53 -44.83 3.27 -74.14
CA GLY A 53 -45.80 4.02 -74.94
C GLY A 53 -46.91 3.15 -75.54
N PRO A 54 -47.82 3.73 -76.34
CA PRO A 54 -48.96 3.02 -76.94
C PRO A 54 -48.55 1.93 -77.94
N PRO A 55 -49.05 0.69 -77.82
CA PRO A 55 -48.69 -0.42 -78.71
C PRO A 55 -49.33 -0.32 -80.11
N LEU A 56 -50.29 0.60 -80.29
CA LEU A 56 -50.93 0.89 -81.57
C LEU A 56 -50.84 2.40 -81.84
N PRO A 57 -50.49 2.83 -83.06
CA PRO A 57 -50.10 4.22 -83.34
C PRO A 57 -51.21 5.25 -83.18
N PHE A 58 -52.47 4.82 -83.12
CA PHE A 58 -53.66 5.68 -82.96
C PHE A 58 -54.12 5.83 -81.49
N LEU A 59 -53.52 5.12 -80.54
CA LEU A 59 -53.87 5.24 -79.12
C LEU A 59 -53.22 6.50 -78.50
N PRO A 60 -53.89 7.18 -77.55
CA PRO A 60 -53.31 8.30 -76.82
C PRO A 60 -52.15 7.83 -75.92
N GLY A 61 -51.28 8.78 -75.55
CA GLY A 61 -50.13 8.53 -74.66
C GLY A 61 -48.77 8.42 -75.35
N ARG A 62 -48.64 8.75 -76.64
CA ARG A 62 -47.32 8.95 -77.27
C ARG A 62 -46.54 10.02 -76.50
N LYS A 63 -45.28 9.74 -76.18
CA LYS A 63 -44.36 10.60 -75.40
C LYS A 63 -42.97 10.58 -76.04
N PRO A 64 -42.13 11.61 -75.83
CA PRO A 64 -40.73 11.58 -76.25
C PRO A 64 -39.99 10.39 -75.62
N VAL A 65 -38.93 9.92 -76.28
CA VAL A 65 -38.03 8.90 -75.71
C VAL A 65 -37.07 9.58 -74.75
N ALA A 66 -36.82 8.98 -73.59
CA ALA A 66 -35.87 9.49 -72.61
C ALA A 66 -34.45 9.55 -73.19
N THR A 67 -33.65 10.52 -72.73
CA THR A 67 -32.25 10.67 -73.13
C THR A 67 -31.47 9.38 -72.83
N ALA A 68 -30.65 8.93 -73.79
CA ALA A 68 -29.86 7.71 -73.65
C ALA A 68 -28.92 7.81 -72.44
N GLY A 69 -29.00 6.85 -71.52
CA GLY A 69 -28.25 6.88 -70.26
C GLY A 69 -28.89 7.71 -69.15
N GLN A 70 -30.17 8.08 -69.24
CA GLN A 70 -30.94 8.72 -68.16
C GLN A 70 -32.24 7.96 -67.87
N PHE A 71 -32.80 8.16 -66.68
CA PHE A 71 -34.15 7.68 -66.34
C PHE A 71 -35.22 8.48 -67.10
N ALA A 72 -36.36 7.85 -67.39
CA ALA A 72 -37.53 8.55 -67.90
C ALA A 72 -38.10 9.50 -66.85
N GLN A 73 -38.26 10.77 -67.21
CA GLN A 73 -38.88 11.78 -66.36
C GLN A 73 -40.34 11.43 -66.03
N VAL A 74 -40.81 11.87 -64.86
CA VAL A 74 -42.18 11.68 -64.36
C VAL A 74 -42.81 13.01 -63.93
N ASP A 75 -44.13 13.09 -63.94
CA ASP A 75 -44.88 14.18 -63.31
C ASP A 75 -44.91 14.02 -61.77
N ALA A 76 -45.42 15.04 -61.07
CA ALA A 76 -45.56 15.02 -59.61
C ALA A 76 -46.55 13.95 -59.07
N ASN A 77 -47.24 13.22 -59.95
CA ASN A 77 -48.14 12.12 -59.61
C ASN A 77 -47.54 10.74 -59.95
N GLY A 78 -46.28 10.69 -60.43
CA GLY A 78 -45.60 9.46 -60.83
C GLY A 78 -45.98 8.94 -62.22
N ASN A 79 -46.68 9.71 -63.05
CA ASN A 79 -46.93 9.36 -64.45
C ASN A 79 -45.67 9.63 -65.30
N PRO A 80 -45.27 8.74 -66.22
CA PRO A 80 -44.16 8.99 -67.12
C PRO A 80 -44.44 10.20 -68.01
N LEU A 81 -43.48 11.09 -68.19
CA LEU A 81 -43.45 12.12 -69.22
C LEU A 81 -42.72 11.63 -70.47
N GLU A 82 -41.87 10.60 -70.33
CA GLU A 82 -41.02 10.03 -71.38
C GLU A 82 -41.20 8.49 -71.52
N VAL A 83 -40.75 7.94 -72.65
CA VAL A 83 -40.64 6.49 -72.91
C VAL A 83 -39.25 6.03 -72.48
N GLY A 84 -39.19 5.15 -71.48
CA GLY A 84 -37.94 4.69 -70.87
C GLY A 84 -38.17 3.95 -69.54
N ILE A 85 -37.09 3.66 -68.80
CA ILE A 85 -37.16 3.04 -67.47
C ILE A 85 -37.43 4.11 -66.41
N LEU A 86 -38.38 3.84 -65.52
CA LEU A 86 -38.66 4.69 -64.36
C LEU A 86 -37.53 4.58 -63.34
N LYS A 87 -37.27 5.71 -62.68
CA LYS A 87 -36.38 5.84 -61.52
C LYS A 87 -36.85 4.95 -60.37
N GLU A 88 -38.05 5.24 -59.85
CA GLU A 88 -38.66 4.48 -58.76
C GLU A 88 -39.03 3.05 -59.18
N MET A 89 -38.45 2.06 -58.48
CA MET A 89 -38.96 0.68 -58.53
C MET A 89 -40.19 0.51 -57.64
N ARG A 90 -41.07 -0.43 -57.97
CA ARG A 90 -42.24 -0.76 -57.15
C ARG A 90 -41.93 -1.93 -56.22
N GLY A 91 -42.03 -1.71 -54.91
CA GLY A 91 -41.72 -2.70 -53.87
C GLY A 91 -42.73 -3.86 -53.76
N PRO A 92 -42.56 -4.76 -52.79
CA PRO A 92 -43.38 -5.96 -52.63
C PRO A 92 -44.88 -5.65 -52.46
N GLY A 93 -45.73 -6.42 -53.13
CA GLY A 93 -47.18 -6.17 -53.18
C GLY A 93 -47.84 -6.60 -54.48
N ARG A 94 -49.06 -6.08 -54.73
CA ARG A 94 -49.83 -6.30 -55.97
C ARG A 94 -49.87 -4.98 -56.75
N HIS A 95 -49.36 -4.99 -57.97
CA HIS A 95 -49.35 -3.82 -58.86
C HIS A 95 -50.12 -4.14 -60.15
N PHE A 96 -50.73 -3.12 -60.74
CA PHE A 96 -51.54 -3.27 -61.95
C PHE A 96 -50.94 -2.47 -63.11
N PHE A 97 -50.30 -3.17 -64.03
CA PHE A 97 -49.62 -2.59 -65.20
C PHE A 97 -50.14 -3.24 -66.47
N TRP A 98 -50.73 -2.46 -67.38
CA TRP A 98 -51.20 -2.98 -68.66
C TRP A 98 -50.01 -3.35 -69.56
N VAL A 99 -49.90 -4.63 -69.90
CA VAL A 99 -48.77 -5.23 -70.64
C VAL A 99 -48.51 -4.54 -71.99
N GLY A 100 -49.53 -3.92 -72.60
CA GLY A 100 -49.39 -3.14 -73.82
C GLY A 100 -48.60 -1.84 -73.67
N TRP A 101 -48.73 -1.13 -72.55
CA TRP A 101 -48.01 0.13 -72.25
C TRP A 101 -46.73 -0.07 -71.43
N TRP A 102 -46.68 -1.15 -70.66
CA TRP A 102 -45.67 -1.35 -69.63
C TRP A 102 -44.89 -2.65 -69.85
N GLU A 103 -43.60 -2.60 -69.58
CA GLU A 103 -42.73 -3.76 -69.41
C GLU A 103 -42.23 -3.77 -67.98
N THR A 104 -42.33 -4.93 -67.33
CA THR A 104 -42.11 -5.07 -65.89
C THR A 104 -41.13 -6.20 -65.64
N THR A 105 -39.95 -5.87 -65.14
CA THR A 105 -38.88 -6.83 -64.86
C THR A 105 -38.75 -6.99 -63.35
N LEU A 106 -38.88 -8.23 -62.86
CA LEU A 106 -38.66 -8.53 -61.44
C LEU A 106 -37.16 -8.61 -61.16
N VAL A 107 -36.69 -7.86 -60.18
CA VAL A 107 -35.29 -7.81 -59.73
C VAL A 107 -35.27 -8.12 -58.24
N THR A 108 -34.35 -8.98 -57.81
CA THR A 108 -34.15 -9.29 -56.38
C THR A 108 -33.52 -8.10 -55.65
N ASP A 109 -34.04 -7.75 -54.47
CA ASP A 109 -33.48 -6.67 -53.65
C ASP A 109 -32.07 -7.06 -53.18
N THR A 110 -31.11 -6.13 -53.29
CA THR A 110 -29.72 -6.41 -52.92
C THR A 110 -29.60 -6.51 -51.40
N THR A 111 -29.36 -7.71 -50.88
CA THR A 111 -29.21 -7.97 -49.45
C THR A 111 -27.74 -8.14 -49.09
N ILE A 112 -27.23 -7.22 -48.28
CA ILE A 112 -25.85 -7.14 -47.80
C ILE A 112 -25.82 -7.69 -46.38
N LYS A 113 -24.98 -8.69 -46.11
CA LYS A 113 -24.91 -9.32 -44.77
C LYS A 113 -24.03 -8.52 -43.81
N PRO A 114 -24.13 -8.74 -42.48
CA PRO A 114 -23.12 -8.27 -41.53
C PRO A 114 -21.71 -8.71 -41.96
N GLY A 115 -20.75 -7.78 -41.98
CA GLY A 115 -19.39 -8.01 -42.48
C GLY A 115 -19.21 -7.84 -44.00
N GLU A 116 -20.29 -7.54 -44.73
CA GLU A 116 -20.25 -7.21 -46.17
C GLU A 116 -20.56 -5.72 -46.38
N LEU A 117 -20.02 -5.17 -47.48
CA LEU A 117 -20.20 -3.80 -47.93
C LEU A 117 -20.52 -3.79 -49.42
N ALA A 118 -21.51 -3.01 -49.87
CA ALA A 118 -21.76 -2.80 -51.30
C ALA A 118 -21.09 -1.53 -51.81
N LEU A 119 -20.21 -1.72 -52.79
CA LEU A 119 -19.68 -0.67 -53.66
C LEU A 119 -20.61 -0.54 -54.88
N VAL A 120 -21.30 0.59 -54.97
CA VAL A 120 -22.28 0.86 -56.03
C VAL A 120 -21.64 1.74 -57.10
N SER A 121 -21.89 1.45 -58.39
CA SER A 121 -21.40 2.28 -59.50
C SER A 121 -22.51 2.62 -60.48
N SER A 122 -22.72 3.91 -60.75
CA SER A 122 -23.68 4.37 -61.75
C SER A 122 -23.20 4.06 -63.16
N LYS A 123 -24.06 3.44 -63.95
CA LYS A 123 -23.93 3.22 -65.40
C LYS A 123 -24.57 4.36 -66.21
N MET A 124 -25.29 5.25 -65.54
CA MET A 124 -26.12 6.30 -66.11
C MET A 124 -25.72 7.69 -65.60
N GLY A 125 -26.21 8.73 -66.27
CA GLY A 125 -25.77 10.10 -66.08
C GLY A 125 -24.69 10.53 -67.09
N ASN A 126 -24.17 11.74 -66.90
CA ASN A 126 -23.09 12.29 -67.72
C ASN A 126 -21.75 11.61 -67.39
N ASP A 127 -20.83 11.54 -68.36
CA ASP A 127 -19.45 11.13 -68.09
C ASP A 127 -18.73 12.17 -67.23
N LEU A 128 -17.98 11.70 -66.24
CA LEU A 128 -17.17 12.53 -65.32
C LEU A 128 -16.13 13.36 -66.06
N LYS A 129 -15.86 14.56 -65.53
CA LYS A 129 -14.82 15.46 -66.02
C LYS A 129 -13.47 15.17 -65.35
N ASP A 130 -12.42 15.71 -65.94
CA ASP A 130 -11.06 15.80 -65.37
C ASP A 130 -10.45 14.45 -64.91
N GLY A 131 -10.89 13.34 -65.51
CA GLY A 131 -10.38 11.99 -65.23
C GLY A 131 -10.84 11.40 -63.89
N GLN A 132 -11.75 12.05 -63.19
CA GLN A 132 -12.33 11.50 -61.96
C GLN A 132 -13.17 10.25 -62.26
N PHE A 133 -13.21 9.32 -61.30
CA PHE A 133 -13.96 8.05 -61.41
C PHE A 133 -14.90 7.79 -60.23
N LEU A 134 -14.92 8.71 -59.25
CA LEU A 134 -15.83 8.71 -58.12
C LEU A 134 -16.93 9.74 -58.34
N VAL A 135 -18.15 9.41 -57.91
CA VAL A 135 -19.33 10.28 -57.98
C VAL A 135 -19.85 10.54 -56.58
N ASP A 136 -20.21 11.79 -56.32
CA ASP A 136 -20.81 12.23 -55.08
C ASP A 136 -22.35 12.16 -55.13
N GLY A 137 -22.97 11.85 -53.98
CA GLY A 137 -24.42 11.68 -53.83
C GLY A 137 -24.87 10.25 -53.54
N GLU A 138 -26.18 10.04 -53.47
CA GLU A 138 -26.80 8.75 -53.13
C GLU A 138 -27.36 8.00 -54.34
N ILE A 139 -27.75 6.73 -54.13
CA ILE A 139 -28.53 5.96 -55.11
C ILE A 139 -29.76 6.79 -55.49
N ASP A 140 -30.05 6.84 -56.78
CA ASP A 140 -31.12 7.62 -57.40
C ASP A 140 -30.97 9.17 -57.31
N GLU A 141 -29.92 9.71 -56.68
CA GLU A 141 -29.65 11.17 -56.67
C GLU A 141 -28.57 11.59 -57.68
N THR A 142 -27.60 10.70 -57.94
CA THR A 142 -26.46 10.97 -58.83
C THR A 142 -26.85 11.22 -60.30
N GLN A 143 -26.36 12.31 -60.89
CA GLN A 143 -26.51 12.61 -62.33
C GLN A 143 -25.26 12.31 -63.17
N GLU A 144 -24.24 11.69 -62.58
CA GLU A 144 -22.96 11.37 -63.23
C GLU A 144 -22.61 9.88 -63.11
N LYS A 145 -21.80 9.40 -64.04
CA LYS A 145 -21.48 8.00 -64.28
C LYS A 145 -20.09 7.65 -63.72
N GLY A 146 -20.06 6.81 -62.68
CA GLY A 146 -18.84 6.39 -61.98
C GLY A 146 -19.17 5.62 -60.70
N THR A 147 -18.16 5.31 -59.88
CA THR A 147 -18.38 4.63 -58.59
C THR A 147 -18.81 5.62 -57.52
N LEU A 148 -19.87 5.32 -56.76
CA LEU A 148 -20.30 6.21 -55.67
C LEU A 148 -19.23 6.26 -54.58
N ARG A 149 -18.96 7.47 -54.04
CA ARG A 149 -18.16 7.62 -52.81
C ARG A 149 -18.86 6.94 -51.63
N LYS A 150 -20.16 7.21 -51.46
CA LYS A 150 -21.00 6.58 -50.44
C LYS A 150 -21.12 5.07 -50.67
N VAL A 151 -20.70 4.32 -49.67
CA VAL A 151 -20.80 2.85 -49.61
C VAL A 151 -21.97 2.43 -48.71
N PHE A 152 -22.53 1.24 -48.98
CA PHE A 152 -23.75 0.76 -48.32
C PHE A 152 -23.42 -0.45 -47.44
N GLY A 153 -23.71 -0.33 -46.15
CA GLY A 153 -23.49 -1.37 -45.14
C GLY A 153 -24.59 -2.45 -45.12
N PRO A 154 -24.60 -3.31 -44.08
CA PRO A 154 -25.57 -4.40 -43.94
C PRO A 154 -27.03 -3.94 -44.00
N GLY A 155 -27.83 -4.58 -44.85
CA GLY A 155 -29.23 -4.22 -45.08
C GLY A 155 -29.77 -4.71 -46.43
N THR A 156 -31.06 -4.48 -46.69
CA THR A 156 -31.72 -4.83 -47.96
C THR A 156 -32.04 -3.56 -48.74
N TYR A 157 -31.36 -3.37 -49.88
CA TYR A 157 -31.41 -2.17 -50.71
C TYR A 157 -32.11 -2.43 -52.04
N ARG A 158 -33.04 -1.54 -52.40
CA ARG A 158 -33.78 -1.58 -53.66
C ARG A 158 -32.98 -0.86 -54.74
N ILE A 159 -31.99 -1.54 -55.30
CA ILE A 159 -31.08 -0.95 -56.31
C ILE A 159 -31.53 -1.33 -57.72
N ASN A 160 -31.74 -0.32 -58.58
CA ASN A 160 -32.15 -0.54 -59.96
C ASN A 160 -30.96 -1.00 -60.82
N THR A 161 -30.90 -2.30 -61.13
CA THR A 161 -29.77 -2.95 -61.83
C THR A 161 -29.55 -2.51 -63.27
N TYR A 162 -30.52 -1.79 -63.87
CA TYR A 162 -30.32 -1.09 -65.15
C TYR A 162 -29.44 0.16 -64.98
N ALA A 163 -29.63 0.89 -63.89
CA ALA A 163 -28.95 2.14 -63.59
C ALA A 163 -27.60 1.94 -62.90
N TYR A 164 -27.50 0.94 -62.02
CA TYR A 164 -26.36 0.74 -61.14
C TYR A 164 -25.74 -0.67 -61.29
N ASP A 165 -24.43 -0.75 -61.10
CA ASP A 165 -23.71 -1.98 -60.77
C ASP A 165 -23.50 -2.06 -59.26
N VAL A 166 -23.42 -3.27 -58.71
CA VAL A 166 -23.21 -3.49 -57.27
C VAL A 166 -22.18 -4.59 -57.05
N LYS A 167 -20.96 -4.21 -56.64
CA LYS A 167 -19.94 -5.16 -56.16
C LYS A 167 -20.08 -5.27 -54.64
N ILE A 168 -20.49 -6.43 -54.14
CA ILE A 168 -20.37 -6.74 -52.71
C ILE A 168 -18.91 -7.13 -52.43
N ILE A 169 -18.34 -6.54 -51.39
CA ILE A 169 -16.99 -6.79 -50.87
C ILE A 169 -17.05 -7.09 -49.38
N GLN A 170 -15.98 -7.68 -48.85
CA GLN A 170 -15.74 -7.86 -47.41
C GLN A 170 -14.58 -6.96 -47.00
N GLU A 171 -13.80 -7.32 -45.99
CA GLU A 171 -12.51 -6.67 -45.73
C GLU A 171 -11.49 -7.11 -46.82
N GLU A 172 -10.98 -6.14 -47.60
CA GLU A 172 -9.92 -6.34 -48.59
C GLU A 172 -8.61 -5.73 -48.03
N SER A 173 -7.61 -6.56 -47.72
CA SER A 173 -6.29 -6.14 -47.24
C SER A 173 -5.22 -6.24 -48.33
N ILE A 174 -4.41 -5.19 -48.47
CA ILE A 174 -3.38 -5.03 -49.50
C ILE A 174 -2.05 -4.72 -48.81
N THR A 175 -1.09 -5.65 -48.88
CA THR A 175 0.27 -5.41 -48.41
C THR A 175 1.06 -4.61 -49.45
N SER A 176 1.55 -3.44 -49.06
CA SER A 176 2.35 -2.53 -49.88
C SER A 176 3.68 -2.25 -49.18
N GLY A 177 4.72 -3.01 -49.54
CA GLY A 177 6.01 -2.95 -48.86
C GLY A 177 5.93 -3.42 -47.41
N LEU A 178 6.09 -2.49 -46.47
CA LEU A 178 6.00 -2.74 -45.01
C LEU A 178 4.61 -2.41 -44.42
N GLN A 179 3.71 -1.84 -45.23
CA GLN A 179 2.36 -1.47 -44.80
C GLN A 179 1.34 -2.54 -45.19
N THR A 180 0.40 -2.85 -44.31
CA THR A 180 -0.82 -3.59 -44.65
C THR A 180 -1.98 -2.61 -44.61
N LYS A 181 -2.58 -2.37 -45.77
CA LYS A 181 -3.66 -1.39 -45.96
C LYS A 181 -4.99 -2.10 -46.05
N HIS A 182 -5.92 -1.74 -45.18
CA HIS A 182 -7.25 -2.34 -45.04
C HIS A 182 -8.30 -1.48 -45.74
N SER A 183 -9.30 -2.11 -46.36
CA SER A 183 -10.39 -1.44 -47.05
C SER A 183 -11.65 -2.32 -47.09
N GLY A 184 -12.79 -1.77 -47.50
CA GLY A 184 -14.08 -2.48 -47.41
C GLY A 184 -14.65 -2.43 -46.00
N TRP A 185 -15.01 -3.59 -45.41
CA TRP A 185 -15.54 -3.64 -44.05
C TRP A 185 -14.42 -3.73 -43.00
N VAL A 186 -13.82 -2.59 -42.64
CA VAL A 186 -12.61 -2.56 -41.79
C VAL A 186 -12.98 -2.58 -40.29
N SER A 187 -12.30 -3.43 -39.53
CA SER A 187 -12.46 -3.54 -38.07
C SER A 187 -11.18 -3.13 -37.34
N ILE A 188 -11.19 -1.97 -36.67
CA ILE A 188 -10.06 -1.46 -35.88
C ILE A 188 -10.18 -1.98 -34.44
N PRO A 189 -9.29 -2.86 -33.95
CA PRO A 189 -9.35 -3.40 -32.59
C PRO A 189 -8.92 -2.39 -31.53
N THR A 190 -9.30 -2.65 -30.27
CA THR A 190 -8.88 -1.85 -29.11
C THR A 190 -7.36 -1.88 -28.94
N GLY A 191 -6.75 -0.71 -28.69
CA GLY A 191 -5.28 -0.56 -28.63
C GLY A 191 -4.63 -0.24 -29.98
N TYR A 192 -5.42 -0.06 -31.04
CA TYR A 192 -4.97 0.33 -32.37
C TYR A 192 -5.75 1.56 -32.86
N VAL A 193 -5.19 2.29 -33.82
CA VAL A 193 -5.89 3.33 -34.57
C VAL A 193 -5.76 3.09 -36.07
N GLY A 194 -6.74 3.60 -36.82
CA GLY A 194 -6.71 3.57 -38.28
C GLY A 194 -6.23 4.90 -38.84
N VAL A 195 -5.02 4.93 -39.41
CA VAL A 195 -4.51 6.08 -40.16
C VAL A 195 -5.11 6.03 -41.56
N VAL A 196 -5.85 7.07 -41.96
CA VAL A 196 -6.54 7.10 -43.25
C VAL A 196 -5.61 7.63 -44.34
N THR A 197 -5.43 6.85 -45.40
CA THR A 197 -4.81 7.29 -46.66
C THR A 197 -5.90 7.50 -47.71
N ASN A 198 -6.10 8.74 -48.17
CA ASN A 198 -6.95 9.05 -49.32
C ASN A 198 -6.18 8.78 -50.62
N LEU A 199 -6.80 8.08 -51.56
CA LEU A 199 -6.24 7.77 -52.89
C LEU A 199 -6.51 8.87 -53.93
N THR A 200 -7.43 9.79 -53.62
CA THR A 200 -7.85 10.87 -54.51
C THR A 200 -8.41 12.04 -53.69
N ASP A 201 -8.50 13.22 -54.27
CA ASP A 201 -9.06 14.40 -53.61
C ASP A 201 -10.59 14.29 -53.45
N ASN A 202 -11.10 14.89 -52.38
CA ASN A 202 -12.53 15.05 -52.12
C ASN A 202 -12.84 16.54 -51.91
N THR A 203 -13.50 17.14 -52.91
CA THR A 203 -13.81 18.58 -52.94
C THR A 203 -14.91 18.97 -51.96
N LEU A 204 -15.78 18.03 -51.54
CA LEU A 204 -16.85 18.28 -50.58
C LEU A 204 -16.35 18.28 -49.14
N THR A 205 -15.49 17.33 -48.78
CA THR A 205 -14.88 17.26 -47.44
C THR A 205 -13.60 18.09 -47.32
N GLN A 206 -13.13 18.68 -48.42
CA GLN A 206 -11.83 19.36 -48.56
C GLN A 206 -10.62 18.46 -48.27
N ALA A 207 -10.84 17.14 -48.17
CA ALA A 207 -9.80 16.18 -47.87
C ALA A 207 -8.91 15.94 -49.10
N LYS A 208 -7.60 16.12 -48.94
CA LYS A 208 -6.61 15.95 -50.00
C LYS A 208 -6.22 14.48 -50.14
N ALA A 209 -5.72 14.08 -51.31
CA ALA A 209 -5.04 12.82 -51.50
C ALA A 209 -3.78 12.72 -50.58
N GLY A 210 -3.50 11.51 -50.07
CA GLY A 210 -2.43 11.24 -49.11
C GLY A 210 -2.94 10.86 -47.71
N ILE A 211 -1.99 10.68 -46.79
CA ILE A 211 -2.25 10.36 -45.37
C ILE A 211 -2.90 11.57 -44.69
N GLN A 212 -4.01 11.34 -44.00
CA GLN A 212 -4.76 12.35 -43.23
C GLN A 212 -4.23 12.42 -41.78
N ASP A 213 -4.24 13.62 -41.21
CA ASP A 213 -3.72 13.88 -39.86
C ASP A 213 -4.70 13.47 -38.74
N ASN A 214 -5.96 13.16 -39.08
CA ASN A 214 -6.95 12.64 -38.13
C ASN A 214 -7.05 11.11 -38.25
N VAL A 215 -6.89 10.41 -37.14
CA VAL A 215 -7.04 8.94 -37.06
C VAL A 215 -8.44 8.48 -36.68
N LEU A 216 -8.80 7.28 -37.14
CA LEU A 216 -10.00 6.58 -36.72
C LEU A 216 -9.74 5.80 -35.43
N GLN A 217 -10.67 5.92 -34.48
CA GLN A 217 -10.65 5.22 -33.20
C GLN A 217 -11.01 3.73 -33.37
N PRO A 218 -10.81 2.86 -32.36
CA PRO A 218 -11.31 1.50 -32.38
C PRO A 218 -12.82 1.41 -32.70
N GLY A 219 -13.19 0.60 -33.69
CA GLY A 219 -14.54 0.55 -34.23
C GLY A 219 -14.66 -0.16 -35.58
N LEU A 220 -15.88 -0.19 -36.14
CA LEU A 220 -16.18 -0.75 -37.45
C LEU A 220 -16.43 0.39 -38.45
N TYR A 221 -15.71 0.38 -39.58
CA TYR A 221 -15.74 1.45 -40.57
C TYR A 221 -16.04 0.91 -41.98
N PRO A 222 -17.08 1.42 -42.67
CA PRO A 222 -17.34 1.11 -44.06
C PRO A 222 -16.44 1.97 -44.96
N VAL A 223 -15.35 1.40 -45.47
CA VAL A 223 -14.32 2.09 -46.25
C VAL A 223 -14.46 1.78 -47.73
N ASN A 224 -14.47 2.80 -48.59
CA ASN A 224 -14.50 2.64 -50.03
C ASN A 224 -13.08 2.36 -50.58
N PRO A 225 -12.74 1.16 -51.09
CA PRO A 225 -11.38 0.85 -51.55
C PRO A 225 -10.90 1.68 -52.74
N ARG A 226 -11.81 2.37 -53.44
CA ARG A 226 -11.51 3.28 -54.55
C ARG A 226 -11.21 4.71 -54.11
N GLU A 227 -11.50 5.07 -52.86
CA GLU A 227 -11.28 6.40 -52.31
C GLU A 227 -10.27 6.40 -51.16
N GLN A 228 -10.36 5.41 -50.26
CA GLN A 228 -9.65 5.39 -48.99
C GLN A 228 -9.08 4.01 -48.66
N GLN A 229 -7.96 4.02 -47.93
CA GLN A 229 -7.32 2.86 -47.34
C GLN A 229 -6.93 3.18 -45.90
N ILE A 230 -7.01 2.21 -44.99
CA ILE A 230 -6.65 2.37 -43.58
C ILE A 230 -5.38 1.58 -43.28
N ASP A 231 -4.34 2.26 -42.79
CA ASP A 231 -3.20 1.63 -42.15
C ASP A 231 -3.52 1.45 -40.65
N ILE A 232 -3.65 0.20 -40.19
CA ILE A 232 -3.95 -0.10 -38.78
C ILE A 232 -2.63 -0.21 -38.00
N ILE A 233 -2.43 0.66 -37.00
CA ILE A 233 -1.22 0.71 -36.18
C ILE A 233 -1.54 0.66 -34.68
N GLY A 234 -0.73 -0.10 -33.92
CA GLY A 234 -0.85 -0.17 -32.47
C GLY A 234 -0.42 1.13 -31.80
N VAL A 235 -1.15 1.55 -30.77
CA VAL A 235 -0.92 2.79 -30.01
C VAL A 235 -0.79 2.52 -28.51
N GLY A 236 -0.20 3.48 -27.80
CA GLY A 236 0.25 3.30 -26.43
C GLY A 236 1.67 2.74 -26.37
N TYR A 237 2.04 2.15 -25.24
CA TYR A 237 3.42 1.80 -24.91
C TYR A 237 3.76 0.32 -25.15
N ALA A 238 4.94 0.08 -25.73
CA ALA A 238 5.60 -1.21 -25.86
C ALA A 238 6.94 -1.20 -25.12
N GLU A 239 7.37 -2.38 -24.63
CA GLU A 239 8.75 -2.56 -24.16
C GLU A 239 9.64 -3.03 -25.31
N LYS A 240 10.75 -2.34 -25.55
CA LYS A 240 11.89 -2.89 -26.30
C LYS A 240 13.11 -2.97 -25.40
N SER A 241 13.54 -4.19 -25.09
CA SER A 241 14.82 -4.46 -24.44
C SER A 241 15.88 -4.88 -25.46
N VAL A 242 17.04 -4.22 -25.43
CA VAL A 242 18.30 -4.66 -26.03
C VAL A 242 19.10 -5.35 -24.93
N LYS A 243 19.52 -6.60 -25.15
CA LYS A 243 20.20 -7.43 -24.15
C LYS A 243 21.40 -8.14 -24.75
N SER A 244 22.46 -8.24 -23.95
CA SER A 244 23.67 -9.00 -24.24
C SER A 244 23.42 -10.51 -24.14
N ASN A 245 24.13 -11.30 -24.96
CA ASN A 245 24.00 -12.75 -24.94
C ASN A 245 24.96 -13.36 -23.92
N LEU A 246 24.38 -13.83 -22.80
CA LEU A 246 25.08 -14.47 -21.68
C LEU A 246 25.05 -16.00 -21.75
N VAL A 247 24.49 -16.59 -22.81
CA VAL A 247 24.07 -18.00 -22.86
C VAL A 247 24.84 -18.74 -23.96
N SER A 248 25.43 -19.88 -23.59
CA SER A 248 26.08 -20.79 -24.53
C SER A 248 25.07 -21.45 -25.47
N ARG A 249 25.56 -22.04 -26.57
CA ARG A 249 24.74 -22.72 -27.58
C ARG A 249 23.85 -23.84 -27.03
N ASP A 250 24.22 -24.38 -25.87
CA ASP A 250 23.49 -25.46 -25.17
C ASP A 250 22.52 -24.95 -24.08
N GLY A 251 22.24 -23.64 -24.03
CA GLY A 251 21.22 -23.03 -23.16
C GLY A 251 21.65 -22.72 -21.72
N VAL A 252 22.93 -22.92 -21.39
CA VAL A 252 23.49 -22.68 -20.05
C VAL A 252 24.29 -21.36 -20.05
N PRO A 253 24.14 -20.48 -19.04
CA PRO A 253 24.98 -19.29 -18.93
C PRO A 253 26.42 -19.68 -18.59
N VAL A 254 27.39 -19.07 -19.27
CA VAL A 254 28.82 -19.28 -18.97
C VAL A 254 29.24 -18.31 -17.88
N LEU A 255 29.75 -18.84 -16.77
CA LEU A 255 30.29 -18.04 -15.68
C LEU A 255 31.81 -17.94 -15.79
N ASP A 256 32.39 -16.80 -15.40
CA ASP A 256 33.84 -16.64 -15.26
C ASP A 256 34.36 -17.23 -13.93
N ASP A 257 35.69 -17.19 -13.71
CA ASP A 257 36.32 -17.67 -12.47
C ASP A 257 35.84 -16.92 -11.19
N SER A 258 35.13 -15.80 -11.34
CA SER A 258 34.50 -15.04 -10.25
C SER A 258 33.03 -15.42 -10.04
N GLY A 259 32.46 -16.30 -10.86
CA GLY A 259 31.07 -16.74 -10.80
C GLY A 259 30.06 -15.83 -11.52
N GLU A 260 30.53 -14.85 -12.29
CA GLU A 260 29.67 -13.87 -12.97
C GLU A 260 29.43 -14.25 -14.45
N PRO A 261 28.26 -13.92 -15.04
CA PRO A 261 27.98 -14.21 -16.45
C PRO A 261 28.96 -13.53 -17.41
N THR A 262 29.55 -14.33 -18.29
CA THR A 262 30.41 -13.87 -19.38
C THR A 262 29.58 -13.65 -20.65
N VAL A 263 29.76 -12.50 -21.30
CA VAL A 263 29.15 -12.22 -22.61
C VAL A 263 29.83 -13.09 -23.67
N MET A 264 29.04 -13.87 -24.40
CA MET A 264 29.53 -14.85 -25.39
C MET A 264 29.63 -14.30 -26.81
N ASP A 265 29.00 -13.16 -27.09
CA ASP A 265 28.79 -12.62 -28.43
C ASP A 265 29.01 -11.10 -28.43
N ASP A 266 30.01 -10.65 -29.20
CA ASP A 266 30.41 -9.23 -29.31
C ASP A 266 29.31 -8.39 -29.97
N ASP A 267 28.49 -9.00 -30.84
CA ASP A 267 27.39 -8.38 -31.59
C ASP A 267 26.07 -8.33 -30.77
N ALA A 268 26.04 -8.90 -29.57
CA ALA A 268 24.84 -8.98 -28.74
C ALA A 268 24.84 -7.97 -27.59
N GLY A 269 23.80 -7.14 -27.52
CA GLY A 269 23.68 -6.04 -26.54
C GLY A 269 24.34 -4.76 -27.04
N ILE A 270 24.54 -3.78 -26.15
CA ILE A 270 25.19 -2.52 -26.52
C ILE A 270 26.67 -2.58 -26.13
N THR A 271 27.54 -2.80 -27.10
CA THR A 271 28.99 -2.88 -26.90
C THR A 271 29.66 -1.51 -27.15
N PHE A 272 30.44 -1.00 -26.18
CA PHE A 272 31.19 0.26 -26.31
C PHE A 272 32.49 0.26 -25.49
N PRO A 273 33.57 0.95 -25.92
CA PRO A 273 34.76 1.15 -25.09
C PRO A 273 34.49 2.22 -24.00
N SER A 274 34.99 2.02 -22.77
CA SER A 274 35.06 3.07 -21.74
C SER A 274 36.16 4.10 -22.06
N SER A 275 36.23 5.20 -21.28
CA SER A 275 37.34 6.17 -21.37
C SER A 275 38.72 5.54 -21.18
N ASP A 276 38.76 4.43 -20.44
CA ASP A 276 39.98 3.73 -20.05
C ASP A 276 40.38 2.65 -21.08
N GLY A 277 39.59 2.49 -22.15
CA GLY A 277 39.84 1.58 -23.26
C GLY A 277 39.23 0.17 -23.11
N PHE A 278 38.57 -0.15 -22.00
CA PHE A 278 37.95 -1.46 -21.79
C PHE A 278 36.62 -1.58 -22.54
N LYS A 279 36.40 -2.71 -23.23
CA LYS A 279 35.07 -3.05 -23.78
C LYS A 279 34.07 -3.21 -22.64
N ILE A 280 32.93 -2.52 -22.72
CA ILE A 280 31.78 -2.67 -21.85
C ILE A 280 30.61 -3.17 -22.70
N HIS A 281 29.86 -4.16 -22.20
CA HIS A 281 28.60 -4.59 -22.81
C HIS A 281 27.45 -4.21 -21.88
N MET A 282 26.36 -3.67 -22.44
CA MET A 282 25.27 -3.14 -21.64
C MET A 282 23.90 -3.53 -22.17
N ASP A 283 23.01 -3.84 -21.23
CA ASP A 283 21.59 -4.07 -21.47
C ASP A 283 20.80 -2.76 -21.27
N PHE A 284 19.81 -2.49 -22.14
CA PHE A 284 18.94 -1.31 -22.03
C PHE A 284 17.48 -1.68 -22.31
N THR A 285 16.56 -1.17 -21.49
CA THR A 285 15.11 -1.28 -21.73
C THR A 285 14.53 0.08 -22.03
N ALA A 286 13.90 0.23 -23.20
CA ALA A 286 13.04 1.35 -23.53
C ALA A 286 11.57 0.95 -23.36
N VAL A 287 10.81 1.74 -22.60
CA VAL A 287 9.35 1.73 -22.63
C VAL A 287 8.92 2.95 -23.42
N TRP A 288 8.53 2.75 -24.68
CA TRP A 288 8.27 3.79 -25.68
C TRP A 288 6.94 3.51 -26.38
N GLY A 289 6.38 4.47 -27.10
CA GLY A 289 5.07 4.32 -27.70
C GLY A 289 4.75 5.33 -28.79
N ILE A 290 3.60 5.08 -29.43
CA ILE A 290 2.99 5.95 -30.44
C ILE A 290 1.63 6.38 -29.89
N MET A 291 1.40 7.69 -29.82
CA MET A 291 0.10 8.25 -29.45
C MET A 291 -0.83 8.39 -30.68
N PRO A 292 -2.16 8.42 -30.51
CA PRO A 292 -3.12 8.49 -31.63
C PRO A 292 -2.89 9.65 -32.60
N ASP A 293 -2.41 10.79 -32.10
CA ASP A 293 -2.04 12.00 -32.85
C ASP A 293 -0.69 11.88 -33.58
N GLN A 294 0.24 11.09 -33.04
CA GLN A 294 1.55 10.79 -33.66
C GLN A 294 1.47 9.75 -34.79
N ALA A 295 0.46 8.87 -34.74
CA ALA A 295 0.33 7.73 -35.66
C ALA A 295 0.36 8.10 -37.18
N PRO A 296 -0.28 9.18 -37.67
CA PRO A 296 -0.19 9.59 -39.07
C PRO A 296 1.25 9.89 -39.49
N ASP A 297 2.00 10.60 -38.65
CA ASP A 297 3.37 11.00 -38.90
C ASP A 297 4.32 9.80 -38.90
N VAL A 298 4.10 8.84 -38.00
CA VAL A 298 4.83 7.56 -37.99
C VAL A 298 4.58 6.74 -39.26
N ILE A 299 3.33 6.62 -39.69
CA ILE A 299 2.95 5.95 -40.96
C ILE A 299 3.58 6.68 -42.16
N ARG A 300 3.66 8.02 -42.14
CA ARG A 300 4.25 8.86 -43.20
C ARG A 300 5.79 8.78 -43.26
N LYS A 301 6.46 8.62 -42.10
CA LYS A 301 7.94 8.67 -41.95
C LYS A 301 8.60 7.29 -41.99
N PHE A 302 8.00 6.28 -41.35
CA PHE A 302 8.67 5.00 -41.07
C PHE A 302 7.94 3.78 -41.65
N GLY A 303 6.63 3.89 -41.85
CA GLY A 303 5.80 2.92 -42.56
C GLY A 303 4.97 2.03 -41.64
N ASN A 304 5.58 1.35 -40.67
CA ASN A 304 4.91 0.53 -39.66
C ASN A 304 5.67 0.56 -38.31
N LEU A 305 5.09 -0.03 -37.24
CA LEU A 305 5.68 -0.06 -35.90
C LEU A 305 7.06 -0.74 -35.85
N GLU A 306 7.20 -1.89 -36.52
CA GLU A 306 8.45 -2.67 -36.56
C GLU A 306 9.60 -1.88 -37.21
N ALA A 307 9.30 -1.07 -38.24
CA ALA A 307 10.26 -0.21 -38.90
C ALA A 307 10.70 0.96 -38.01
N VAL A 308 9.83 1.48 -37.13
CA VAL A 308 10.24 2.44 -36.09
C VAL A 308 11.20 1.76 -35.12
N GLU A 309 10.85 0.57 -34.65
CA GLU A 309 11.66 -0.17 -33.69
C GLU A 309 13.08 -0.44 -34.23
N ALA A 310 13.17 -1.01 -35.43
CA ALA A 310 14.41 -1.43 -36.05
C ALA A 310 15.27 -0.28 -36.63
N LYS A 311 14.65 0.81 -37.12
CA LYS A 311 15.37 1.91 -37.81
C LYS A 311 15.55 3.16 -36.93
N VAL A 312 14.78 3.30 -35.85
CA VAL A 312 14.85 4.45 -34.94
C VAL A 312 15.24 4.00 -33.54
N VAL A 313 14.40 3.20 -32.89
CA VAL A 313 14.51 2.94 -31.44
C VAL A 313 15.82 2.24 -31.10
N ILE A 314 16.12 1.10 -31.73
CA ILE A 314 17.37 0.35 -31.48
C ILE A 314 18.61 1.20 -31.83
N PRO A 315 18.75 1.81 -33.04
CA PRO A 315 19.93 2.61 -33.36
C PRO A 315 20.12 3.87 -32.50
N GLN A 316 19.05 4.50 -32.00
CA GLN A 316 19.18 5.64 -31.09
C GLN A 316 19.62 5.20 -29.68
N ILE A 317 19.10 4.07 -29.18
CA ILE A 317 19.55 3.47 -27.91
C ILE A 317 21.05 3.18 -27.98
N GLU A 318 21.50 2.44 -29.00
CA GLU A 318 22.91 2.09 -29.20
C GLU A 318 23.81 3.32 -29.33
N SER A 319 23.43 4.29 -30.17
CA SER A 319 24.22 5.49 -30.43
C SER A 319 24.35 6.36 -29.17
N LEU A 320 23.26 6.58 -28.43
CA LEU A 320 23.30 7.34 -27.18
C LEU A 320 24.14 6.65 -26.11
N CYS A 321 23.89 5.36 -25.90
CA CYS A 321 24.60 4.57 -24.89
C CYS A 321 26.11 4.51 -25.18
N ARG A 322 26.52 4.30 -26.43
CA ARG A 322 27.94 4.35 -26.84
C ARG A 322 28.52 5.75 -26.66
N ASN A 323 27.87 6.79 -27.18
CA ASN A 323 28.44 8.15 -27.17
C ASN A 323 28.53 8.74 -25.75
N LYS A 324 27.60 8.40 -24.85
CA LYS A 324 27.67 8.76 -23.42
C LYS A 324 28.63 7.84 -22.66
N GLY A 325 28.53 6.53 -22.86
CA GLY A 325 29.29 5.51 -22.12
C GLY A 325 30.79 5.60 -22.35
N SER A 326 31.23 5.91 -23.58
CA SER A 326 32.65 6.12 -23.91
C SER A 326 33.26 7.41 -23.32
N SER A 327 32.49 8.22 -22.59
CA SER A 327 33.00 9.37 -21.82
C SER A 327 33.23 9.07 -20.33
N LEU A 328 32.92 7.85 -19.88
CA LEU A 328 33.00 7.41 -18.49
C LEU A 328 34.00 6.27 -18.31
N GLY A 329 34.60 6.20 -17.11
CA GLY A 329 35.48 5.09 -16.74
C GLY A 329 34.70 3.81 -16.46
N ALA A 330 35.40 2.67 -16.50
CA ALA A 330 34.81 1.38 -16.14
C ALA A 330 34.34 1.36 -14.67
N VAL A 331 35.02 2.11 -13.79
CA VAL A 331 34.63 2.29 -12.38
C VAL A 331 33.34 3.11 -12.25
N ASP A 332 33.22 4.20 -13.01
CA ASP A 332 32.08 5.13 -12.94
C ASP A 332 30.75 4.45 -13.30
N LEU A 333 30.81 3.44 -14.16
CA LEU A 333 29.64 2.66 -14.58
C LEU A 333 29.19 1.63 -13.51
N LEU A 334 30.04 1.29 -12.54
CA LEU A 334 29.68 0.44 -11.39
C LEU A 334 29.16 1.28 -10.20
N VAL A 335 29.80 2.41 -9.92
CA VAL A 335 29.48 3.23 -8.74
C VAL A 335 28.08 3.85 -8.84
N GLY A 336 27.27 3.69 -7.79
CA GLY A 336 25.82 3.91 -7.86
C GLY A 336 25.37 5.30 -8.27
N ASP A 337 26.06 6.36 -7.85
CA ASP A 337 25.67 7.75 -8.14
C ASP A 337 26.09 8.21 -9.53
N THR A 338 27.27 7.83 -10.00
CA THR A 338 27.73 8.04 -11.38
C THR A 338 26.91 7.21 -12.37
N ARG A 339 26.61 5.95 -12.04
CA ARG A 339 25.71 5.08 -12.81
C ARG A 339 24.29 5.65 -12.90
N ARG A 340 23.75 6.22 -11.81
CA ARG A 340 22.45 6.91 -11.83
C ARG A 340 22.51 8.11 -12.77
N LYS A 341 23.48 9.00 -12.59
CA LYS A 341 23.65 10.18 -13.45
C LYS A 341 23.78 9.81 -14.94
N PHE A 342 24.50 8.73 -15.26
CA PHE A 342 24.60 8.19 -16.62
C PHE A 342 23.24 7.71 -17.17
N GLN A 343 22.47 6.97 -16.39
CA GLN A 343 21.12 6.54 -16.78
C GLN A 343 20.20 7.74 -17.05
N ASP A 344 20.25 8.74 -16.19
CA ASP A 344 19.45 9.96 -16.31
C ASP A 344 19.88 10.73 -17.58
N ASP A 345 21.18 11.00 -17.76
CA ASP A 345 21.76 11.65 -18.95
C ASP A 345 21.40 10.96 -20.27
N VAL A 346 21.39 9.61 -20.30
CA VAL A 346 21.00 8.82 -21.48
C VAL A 346 19.49 8.93 -21.72
N SER A 347 18.67 8.79 -20.68
CA SER A 347 17.21 8.82 -20.78
C SER A 347 16.69 10.20 -21.21
N ASP A 348 17.27 11.26 -20.65
CA ASP A 348 16.98 12.65 -21.01
C ASP A 348 17.38 12.99 -22.46
N SER A 349 18.45 12.38 -22.96
CA SER A 349 18.87 12.52 -24.36
C SER A 349 17.96 11.71 -25.30
N PHE A 350 17.51 10.54 -24.84
CA PHE A 350 16.65 9.64 -25.61
C PHE A 350 15.22 10.14 -25.73
N HIS A 351 14.66 10.75 -24.67
CA HIS A 351 13.35 11.40 -24.70
C HIS A 351 13.30 12.45 -25.83
N LYS A 352 14.24 13.40 -25.80
CA LYS A 352 14.32 14.52 -26.76
C LYS A 352 14.44 14.02 -28.21
N ILE A 353 15.27 13.00 -28.45
CA ILE A 353 15.48 12.43 -29.79
C ILE A 353 14.27 11.62 -30.31
N LEU A 354 13.42 11.09 -29.44
CA LEU A 354 12.15 10.46 -29.82
C LEU A 354 11.04 11.50 -30.00
N GLU A 355 10.99 12.51 -29.14
CA GLU A 355 10.08 13.66 -29.21
C GLU A 355 10.27 14.44 -30.53
N ASP A 356 11.53 14.70 -30.95
CA ASP A 356 11.93 15.22 -32.27
C ASP A 356 11.49 14.35 -33.47
N LYS A 357 10.90 13.17 -33.24
CA LYS A 357 10.46 12.20 -34.25
C LYS A 357 8.98 11.82 -34.12
N ASP A 358 8.24 12.52 -33.26
CA ASP A 358 6.84 12.26 -32.93
C ASP A 358 6.65 10.86 -32.31
N LEU A 359 7.52 10.50 -31.37
CA LEU A 359 7.48 9.25 -30.61
C LEU A 359 7.56 9.56 -29.11
N THR A 360 6.70 8.96 -28.28
CA THR A 360 6.71 9.19 -26.83
C THR A 360 7.57 8.16 -26.12
N LEU A 361 8.59 8.62 -25.37
CA LEU A 361 9.29 7.80 -24.38
C LEU A 361 8.58 7.90 -23.03
N LEU A 362 8.22 6.77 -22.42
CA LEU A 362 7.79 6.75 -21.02
C LEU A 362 9.01 6.68 -20.10
N HIS A 363 9.85 5.65 -20.28
CA HIS A 363 11.08 5.45 -19.49
C HIS A 363 12.19 4.79 -20.31
N GLY A 364 13.42 5.25 -20.09
CA GLY A 364 14.65 4.51 -20.44
C GLY A 364 15.27 3.92 -19.17
N PHE A 365 15.75 2.69 -19.23
CA PHE A 365 16.41 2.01 -18.11
C PHE A 365 17.72 1.37 -18.55
N VAL A 366 18.83 1.82 -17.97
CA VAL A 366 20.12 1.12 -18.02
C VAL A 366 20.01 -0.09 -17.09
N ARG A 367 20.16 -1.30 -17.65
CA ARG A 367 20.02 -2.57 -16.95
C ARG A 367 21.40 -3.09 -16.53
N ASN A 368 21.75 -4.32 -16.88
CA ASN A 368 23.03 -4.93 -16.55
C ASN A 368 24.17 -4.25 -17.32
N ILE A 369 25.33 -4.09 -16.66
CA ILE A 369 26.55 -3.56 -17.25
C ILE A 369 27.63 -4.60 -17.00
N HIS A 370 28.05 -5.29 -18.06
CA HIS A 370 29.04 -6.36 -18.00
C HIS A 370 30.42 -5.78 -18.32
N ILE A 371 31.31 -5.85 -17.32
CA ILE A 371 32.68 -5.32 -17.37
C ILE A 371 33.67 -6.49 -17.36
N PRO A 372 34.77 -6.43 -18.15
CA PRO A 372 35.79 -7.48 -18.21
C PRO A 372 36.36 -7.82 -16.84
N GLN A 373 36.58 -9.12 -16.61
CA GLN A 373 37.06 -9.64 -15.32
C GLN A 373 38.41 -9.04 -14.90
N GLU A 374 39.27 -8.73 -15.87
CA GLU A 374 40.57 -8.04 -15.69
C GLU A 374 40.46 -6.73 -14.89
N VAL A 375 39.35 -6.01 -15.04
CA VAL A 375 39.05 -4.74 -14.34
C VAL A 375 38.22 -5.01 -13.09
N ARG A 376 37.22 -5.88 -13.21
CA ARG A 376 36.25 -6.16 -12.15
C ARG A 376 36.92 -6.77 -10.91
N LYS A 377 37.86 -7.69 -11.11
CA LYS A 377 38.50 -8.43 -10.02
C LYS A 377 39.41 -7.53 -9.13
N PRO A 378 40.34 -6.71 -9.66
CA PRO A 378 41.08 -5.76 -8.84
C PRO A 378 40.19 -4.77 -8.05
N ILE A 379 39.06 -4.34 -8.64
CA ILE A 379 38.09 -3.48 -7.94
C ILE A 379 37.43 -4.23 -6.78
N GLN A 380 36.96 -5.46 -7.01
CA GLN A 380 36.39 -6.32 -5.96
C GLN A 380 37.40 -6.62 -4.84
N GLU A 381 38.66 -6.91 -5.19
CA GLU A 381 39.74 -7.15 -4.25
C GLU A 381 40.10 -5.88 -3.43
N SER A 382 40.04 -4.69 -4.03
CA SER A 382 40.21 -3.41 -3.31
C SER A 382 39.08 -3.16 -2.31
N PHE A 383 37.81 -3.23 -2.73
CA PHE A 383 36.68 -3.06 -1.81
C PHE A 383 36.67 -4.09 -0.68
N LEU A 384 37.07 -5.33 -0.96
CA LEU A 384 37.23 -6.36 0.07
C LEU A 384 38.39 -6.04 1.03
N ALA A 385 39.50 -5.50 0.54
CA ALA A 385 40.62 -5.09 1.38
C ALA A 385 40.28 -3.88 2.29
N ASP A 386 39.51 -2.92 1.77
CA ASP A 386 39.00 -1.78 2.54
C ASP A 386 38.03 -2.24 3.63
N GLU A 387 37.04 -3.08 3.30
CA GLU A 387 36.06 -3.61 4.25
C GLU A 387 36.71 -4.51 5.32
N LEU A 388 37.69 -5.34 4.95
CA LEU A 388 38.51 -6.11 5.90
C LEU A 388 39.36 -5.20 6.80
N THR A 389 39.77 -4.02 6.32
CA THR A 389 40.53 -3.04 7.11
C THR A 389 39.62 -2.32 8.09
N LEU A 390 38.41 -1.90 7.67
CA LEU A 390 37.38 -1.37 8.56
C LEU A 390 36.99 -2.38 9.64
N THR A 391 36.76 -3.65 9.25
CA THR A 391 36.47 -4.76 10.16
C THR A 391 37.58 -4.92 11.20
N ARG A 392 38.85 -5.04 10.78
CA ARG A 392 39.99 -5.19 11.70
C ARG A 392 40.18 -3.99 12.63
N ASN A 393 39.94 -2.77 12.15
CA ASN A 393 39.99 -1.58 12.99
C ASN A 393 38.90 -1.61 14.07
N GLN A 394 37.70 -2.08 13.73
CA GLN A 394 36.59 -2.26 14.68
C GLN A 394 36.85 -3.41 15.66
N GLU A 395 37.43 -4.53 15.21
CA GLU A 395 37.89 -5.65 16.07
C GLU A 395 38.95 -5.17 17.08
N GLN A 396 39.95 -4.40 16.63
CA GLN A 396 40.99 -3.83 17.50
C GLN A 396 40.40 -2.85 18.52
N LEU A 397 39.51 -1.94 18.09
CA LEU A 397 38.84 -0.99 18.98
C LEU A 397 37.98 -1.72 20.05
N THR A 398 37.27 -2.76 19.65
CA THR A 398 36.47 -3.60 20.54
C THR A 398 37.37 -4.33 21.54
N THR A 399 38.44 -4.97 21.07
CA THR A 399 39.44 -5.68 21.91
C THR A 399 40.09 -4.74 22.93
N LEU A 400 40.41 -3.50 22.53
CA LEU A 400 40.97 -2.48 23.44
C LEU A 400 39.94 -2.04 24.49
N THR A 401 38.67 -1.89 24.10
CA THR A 401 37.58 -1.51 25.01
C THR A 401 37.26 -2.62 26.00
N GLU A 402 37.22 -3.88 25.56
CA GLU A 402 37.09 -5.06 26.43
C GLU A 402 38.28 -5.18 27.40
N GLY A 403 39.50 -4.93 26.91
CA GLY A 403 40.71 -4.90 27.75
C GLY A 403 40.63 -3.83 28.85
N GLN A 404 40.21 -2.61 28.50
CA GLN A 404 40.01 -1.51 29.46
C GLN A 404 38.89 -1.81 30.46
N LEU A 405 37.76 -2.34 30.01
CA LEU A 405 36.66 -2.77 30.88
C LEU A 405 37.15 -3.82 31.88
N ARG A 406 37.85 -4.85 31.41
CA ARG A 406 38.37 -5.93 32.27
C ARG A 406 39.46 -5.46 33.23
N GLU A 407 40.25 -4.44 32.88
CA GLU A 407 41.19 -3.81 33.80
C GLU A 407 40.45 -2.98 34.86
N ALA A 408 39.36 -2.30 34.50
CA ALA A 408 38.52 -1.56 35.44
C ALA A 408 37.78 -2.51 36.40
N GLU A 409 37.17 -3.59 35.90
CA GLU A 409 36.54 -4.65 36.70
C GLU A 409 37.50 -5.22 37.75
N LYS A 410 38.74 -5.58 37.35
CA LYS A 410 39.76 -6.06 38.27
C LYS A 410 40.20 -5.03 39.31
N LYS A 411 40.21 -3.74 38.97
CA LYS A 411 40.49 -2.68 39.95
C LYS A 411 39.35 -2.53 40.97
N VAL A 412 38.10 -2.66 40.52
CA VAL A 412 36.93 -2.69 41.42
C VAL A 412 36.96 -3.93 42.31
N GLU A 413 37.27 -5.10 41.79
CA GLU A 413 37.43 -6.36 42.54
C GLU A 413 38.50 -6.24 43.64
N LEU A 414 39.69 -5.73 43.30
CA LEU A 414 40.80 -5.52 44.25
C LEU A 414 40.48 -4.46 45.31
N GLU A 415 39.85 -3.34 44.93
CA GLU A 415 39.41 -2.32 45.89
C GLU A 415 38.26 -2.82 46.77
N GLU A 416 37.36 -3.66 46.25
CA GLU A 416 36.34 -4.35 47.06
C GLU A 416 36.98 -5.28 48.10
N GLU A 417 37.97 -6.09 47.74
CA GLU A 417 38.72 -6.91 48.71
C GLU A 417 39.44 -6.04 49.75
N ARG A 418 40.08 -4.94 49.32
CA ARG A 418 40.77 -4.01 50.22
C ARG A 418 39.80 -3.35 51.20
N ILE A 419 38.65 -2.87 50.72
CA ILE A 419 37.59 -2.25 51.53
C ILE A 419 36.98 -3.28 52.49
N LYS A 420 36.76 -4.54 52.08
CA LYS A 420 36.30 -5.62 52.97
C LYS A 420 37.33 -5.88 54.10
N ALA A 421 38.62 -5.92 53.78
CA ALA A 421 39.69 -6.08 54.77
C ALA A 421 39.82 -4.88 55.72
N GLU A 422 39.81 -3.65 55.21
CA GLU A 422 39.80 -2.42 56.01
C GLU A 422 38.56 -2.35 56.91
N THR A 423 37.38 -2.71 56.40
CA THR A 423 36.14 -2.73 57.19
C THR A 423 36.19 -3.77 58.29
N MET A 424 36.67 -5.00 58.02
CA MET A 424 36.85 -6.02 59.06
C MET A 424 37.84 -5.55 60.15
N LYS A 425 38.93 -4.88 59.77
CA LYS A 425 39.87 -4.27 60.71
C LYS A 425 39.19 -3.18 61.56
N LEU A 426 38.50 -2.23 60.94
CA LEU A 426 37.83 -1.12 61.63
C LEU A 426 36.74 -1.62 62.59
N VAL A 427 35.97 -2.64 62.20
CA VAL A 427 34.98 -3.28 63.08
C VAL A 427 35.66 -3.99 64.25
N ALA A 428 36.76 -4.72 64.03
CA ALA A 428 37.51 -5.36 65.11
C ALA A 428 38.14 -4.33 66.07
N GLU A 429 38.70 -3.24 65.56
CA GLU A 429 39.24 -2.13 66.36
C GLU A 429 38.13 -1.42 67.16
N ALA A 430 36.98 -1.15 66.55
CA ALA A 430 35.83 -0.54 67.25
C ALA A 430 35.24 -1.45 68.33
N VAL A 431 35.18 -2.77 68.10
CA VAL A 431 34.75 -3.75 69.12
C VAL A 431 35.77 -3.87 70.25
N ALA A 432 37.08 -3.86 69.95
CA ALA A 432 38.13 -3.92 70.95
C ALA A 432 38.18 -2.65 71.82
N GLU A 433 38.10 -1.47 71.20
CA GLU A 433 38.07 -0.18 71.91
C GLU A 433 36.77 -0.05 72.73
N GLY A 434 35.61 -0.45 72.17
CA GLY A 434 34.34 -0.49 72.91
C GLY A 434 34.35 -1.44 74.11
N ALA A 435 34.98 -2.61 74.00
CA ALA A 435 35.17 -3.54 75.11
C ALA A 435 36.11 -2.96 76.18
N LYS A 436 37.23 -2.35 75.76
CA LYS A 436 38.15 -1.62 76.64
C LYS A 436 37.44 -0.50 77.40
N THR A 437 36.73 0.40 76.71
CA THR A 437 35.98 1.49 77.35
C THR A 437 34.90 0.95 78.31
N ALA A 438 34.28 -0.19 78.01
CA ALA A 438 33.34 -0.83 78.92
C ALA A 438 34.02 -1.36 80.21
N GLU A 439 35.20 -1.97 80.12
CA GLU A 439 35.96 -2.40 81.32
C GLU A 439 36.57 -1.22 82.08
N GLU A 440 37.06 -0.18 81.40
CA GLU A 440 37.51 1.08 82.02
C GLU A 440 36.35 1.75 82.79
N THR A 441 35.16 1.81 82.18
CA THR A 441 33.94 2.34 82.82
C THR A 441 33.53 1.50 84.03
N LYS A 442 33.60 0.16 83.95
CA LYS A 442 33.34 -0.73 85.09
C LYS A 442 34.33 -0.51 86.22
N ALA A 443 35.63 -0.41 85.91
CA ALA A 443 36.70 -0.21 86.89
C ALA A 443 36.58 1.16 87.58
N GLU A 444 36.30 2.23 86.85
CA GLU A 444 36.02 3.56 87.42
C GLU A 444 34.74 3.55 88.25
N THR A 445 33.66 2.91 87.78
CA THR A 445 32.42 2.76 88.56
C THR A 445 32.66 2.00 89.87
N ALA A 446 33.43 0.90 89.82
CA ALA A 446 33.77 0.12 91.02
C ALA A 446 34.64 0.93 92.00
N LYS A 447 35.58 1.73 91.50
CA LYS A 447 36.39 2.68 92.29
C LYS A 447 35.53 3.79 92.91
N GLN A 448 34.54 4.32 92.19
CA GLN A 448 33.58 5.29 92.73
C GLN A 448 32.72 4.66 93.83
N VAL A 449 32.14 3.47 93.59
CA VAL A 449 31.36 2.71 94.59
C VAL A 449 32.19 2.40 95.84
N ALA A 450 33.44 1.97 95.68
CA ALA A 450 34.34 1.71 96.82
C ALA A 450 34.69 3.00 97.60
N THR A 451 34.79 4.14 96.91
CA THR A 451 35.03 5.46 97.53
C THR A 451 33.83 5.90 98.37
N VAL A 452 32.61 5.82 97.80
CA VAL A 452 31.36 6.12 98.50
C VAL A 452 31.11 5.13 99.66
N ALA A 453 31.47 3.85 99.50
CA ALA A 453 31.35 2.86 100.57
C ALA A 453 32.30 3.17 101.75
N ARG A 454 33.54 3.63 101.46
CA ARG A 454 34.47 4.11 102.50
C ARG A 454 33.90 5.35 103.21
N GLU A 455 33.40 6.33 102.47
CA GLU A 455 32.83 7.56 103.03
C GLU A 455 31.59 7.29 103.88
N THR A 456 30.72 6.37 103.44
CA THR A 456 29.61 5.85 104.26
C THR A 456 30.11 5.20 105.55
N ALA A 457 31.13 4.34 105.48
CA ALA A 457 31.69 3.67 106.67
C ALA A 457 32.38 4.66 107.64
N GLU A 458 33.03 5.70 107.14
CA GLU A 458 33.60 6.78 107.95
C GLU A 458 32.50 7.62 108.63
N LEU A 459 31.39 7.90 107.93
CA LEU A 459 30.21 8.58 108.48
C LEU A 459 29.48 7.72 109.52
N ASP A 460 29.30 6.42 109.28
CA ASP A 460 28.71 5.47 110.24
C ASP A 460 29.59 5.33 111.49
N ALA A 461 30.91 5.34 111.35
CA ALA A 461 31.84 5.35 112.47
C ALA A 461 31.75 6.66 113.27
N GLN A 462 31.68 7.81 112.60
CA GLN A 462 31.46 9.11 113.26
C GLN A 462 30.10 9.19 113.95
N ALA A 463 29.04 8.68 113.34
CA ALA A 463 27.70 8.58 113.93
C ALA A 463 27.73 7.68 115.17
N THR A 464 28.38 6.52 115.09
CA THR A 464 28.54 5.57 116.22
C THR A 464 29.32 6.20 117.38
N VAL A 465 30.44 6.89 117.12
CA VAL A 465 31.22 7.59 118.16
C VAL A 465 30.42 8.76 118.75
N THR A 466 29.63 9.48 117.95
CA THR A 466 28.80 10.60 118.41
C THR A 466 27.62 10.11 119.26
N LEU A 467 26.95 9.03 118.85
CA LEU A 467 25.90 8.36 119.63
C LEU A 467 26.46 7.77 120.93
N GLY A 468 27.66 7.17 120.88
CA GLY A 468 28.38 6.68 122.05
C GLY A 468 28.73 7.79 123.04
N ARG A 469 29.23 8.94 122.56
CA ARG A 469 29.48 10.13 123.40
C ARG A 469 28.20 10.71 123.99
N ALA A 470 27.13 10.81 123.20
CA ALA A 470 25.84 11.32 123.67
C ALA A 470 25.24 10.40 124.76
N THR A 471 25.19 9.09 124.53
CA THR A 471 24.68 8.13 125.51
C THR A 471 25.56 8.03 126.76
N ALA A 472 26.89 8.13 126.63
CA ALA A 472 27.80 8.22 127.77
C ALA A 472 27.60 9.51 128.57
N SER A 473 27.41 10.66 127.90
CA SER A 473 27.17 11.95 128.55
C SER A 473 25.84 11.98 129.31
N VAL A 474 24.76 11.44 128.71
CA VAL A 474 23.47 11.23 129.40
C VAL A 474 23.65 10.31 130.62
N LYS A 475 24.42 9.23 130.50
CA LYS A 475 24.74 8.34 131.64
C LYS A 475 25.49 9.09 132.74
N GLN A 476 26.54 9.84 132.39
CA GLN A 476 27.32 10.64 133.35
C GLN A 476 26.42 11.65 134.08
N GLN A 477 25.70 12.52 133.36
CA GLN A 477 24.81 13.52 133.95
C GLN A 477 23.76 12.86 134.87
N SER A 478 23.22 11.70 134.49
CA SER A 478 22.27 10.96 135.34
C SER A 478 22.89 10.36 136.61
N ALA A 479 24.19 10.03 136.59
CA ALA A 479 24.93 9.51 137.75
C ALA A 479 25.44 10.65 138.65
N GLU A 480 25.85 11.76 138.04
CA GLU A 480 26.33 12.98 138.68
C GLU A 480 25.19 13.64 139.46
N ALA A 481 24.02 13.85 138.83
CA ALA A 481 22.81 14.31 139.51
C ALA A 481 22.33 13.38 140.64
N LYS A 482 22.48 12.05 140.48
CA LYS A 482 22.22 11.08 141.57
C LYS A 482 23.21 11.23 142.72
N SER A 483 24.48 11.51 142.43
CA SER A 483 25.53 11.73 143.43
C SER A 483 25.35 13.05 144.19
N GLU A 484 24.93 14.11 143.51
CA GLU A 484 24.54 15.38 144.13
C GLU A 484 23.31 15.22 145.03
N LEU A 485 22.28 14.51 144.57
CA LEU A 485 21.10 14.17 145.38
C LEU A 485 21.48 13.34 146.62
N PHE A 486 22.43 12.41 146.48
CA PHE A 486 22.96 11.61 147.59
C PHE A 486 23.76 12.45 148.60
N LYS A 487 24.56 13.44 148.13
CA LYS A 487 25.23 14.41 149.02
C LYS A 487 24.22 15.27 149.77
N LEU A 488 23.24 15.84 149.06
CA LEU A 488 22.14 16.61 149.67
C LEU A 488 21.40 15.82 150.75
N ALA A 489 21.19 14.51 150.53
CA ALA A 489 20.61 13.62 151.54
C ALA A 489 21.55 13.44 152.75
N VAL A 490 22.85 13.17 152.53
CA VAL A 490 23.83 13.03 153.64
C VAL A 490 23.96 14.32 154.45
N ASP A 491 24.02 15.48 153.80
CA ASP A 491 24.15 16.79 154.45
C ASP A 491 22.89 17.15 155.26
N ALA A 492 21.70 16.82 154.75
CA ALA A 492 20.43 17.03 155.46
C ALA A 492 20.30 16.23 156.78
N PHE A 493 21.01 15.10 156.90
CA PHE A 493 21.09 14.31 158.15
C PHE A 493 22.29 14.70 159.03
N GLY A 494 23.08 15.71 158.65
CA GLY A 494 24.17 16.30 159.46
C GLY A 494 25.40 15.40 159.68
N SER A 495 25.32 14.11 159.38
CA SER A 495 26.48 13.21 159.30
C SER A 495 26.15 11.93 158.51
N GLY A 496 27.13 11.39 157.78
CA GLY A 496 27.00 10.11 157.08
C GLY A 496 26.69 8.92 158.01
N LYS A 497 27.03 9.02 159.31
CA LYS A 497 26.65 8.01 160.32
C LYS A 497 25.15 8.05 160.61
N ALA A 498 24.56 9.24 160.77
CA ALA A 498 23.13 9.41 160.96
C ALA A 498 22.34 9.02 159.70
N TYR A 499 22.80 9.41 158.50
CA TYR A 499 22.18 8.99 157.25
C TYR A 499 22.18 7.47 157.08
N ASN A 500 23.32 6.79 157.30
CA ASN A 500 23.38 5.33 157.21
C ASN A 500 22.51 4.64 158.28
N GLN A 501 22.37 5.21 159.49
CA GLN A 501 21.46 4.70 160.50
C GLN A 501 19.98 4.89 160.10
N TRP A 502 19.63 6.00 159.44
CA TRP A 502 18.29 6.20 158.89
C TRP A 502 18.00 5.24 157.73
N VAL A 503 18.90 5.15 156.73
CA VAL A 503 18.76 4.21 155.60
C VAL A 503 18.66 2.76 156.08
N PHE A 504 19.40 2.38 157.12
CA PHE A 504 19.26 1.07 157.76
C PHE A 504 17.88 0.92 158.43
N ALA A 505 17.43 1.90 159.21
CA ALA A 505 16.14 1.85 159.90
C ALA A 505 14.91 1.87 158.97
N THR A 506 14.96 2.56 157.82
CA THR A 506 13.89 2.56 156.81
C THR A 506 14.05 1.47 155.75
N GLY A 507 15.23 0.86 155.64
CA GLY A 507 15.53 -0.26 154.74
C GLY A 507 15.33 -1.63 155.39
N LEU A 508 15.09 -1.69 156.70
CA LEU A 508 14.61 -2.88 157.38
C LEU A 508 13.12 -3.09 157.05
N PRO A 509 12.71 -4.29 156.60
CA PRO A 509 11.30 -4.68 156.56
C PRO A 509 10.69 -4.66 157.97
N GLU A 510 9.37 -4.51 158.07
CA GLU A 510 8.64 -4.58 159.36
C GLU A 510 8.63 -6.02 159.93
N ASP A 511 8.97 -7.00 159.10
CA ASP A 511 8.93 -8.45 159.29
C ASP A 511 10.33 -9.09 159.32
N ILE A 512 11.13 -8.74 160.34
CA ILE A 512 12.49 -9.26 160.54
C ILE A 512 12.47 -10.66 161.20
N GLN A 513 12.91 -11.69 160.48
CA GLN A 513 13.20 -13.02 161.03
C GLN A 513 14.72 -13.22 161.16
N LEU A 514 15.18 -13.74 162.31
CA LEU A 514 16.58 -13.61 162.75
C LEU A 514 17.16 -14.96 163.22
N ASP A 515 17.56 -15.80 162.26
CA ASP A 515 18.06 -17.15 162.53
C ASP A 515 19.56 -17.16 162.87
N LEU A 516 19.91 -17.76 164.01
CA LEU A 516 21.27 -17.80 164.57
C LEU A 516 21.90 -19.19 164.44
N PHE A 517 22.90 -19.35 163.57
CA PHE A 517 23.61 -20.61 163.36
C PHE A 517 24.96 -20.66 164.08
N TYR A 518 25.19 -21.73 164.85
CA TYR A 518 26.41 -21.98 165.62
C TYR A 518 27.43 -22.79 164.79
N ALA A 519 28.71 -22.40 164.83
CA ALA A 519 29.76 -23.02 164.02
C ALA A 519 30.74 -23.87 164.85
N GLY A 520 30.91 -25.13 164.43
CA GLY A 520 31.94 -26.07 164.86
C GLY A 520 32.35 -26.97 163.68
N GLU A 521 33.39 -27.81 163.83
CA GLU A 521 33.92 -28.61 162.72
C GLU A 521 32.90 -29.63 162.17
N GLY A 522 32.36 -29.38 160.96
CA GLY A 522 31.53 -30.37 160.24
C GLY A 522 30.53 -29.82 159.21
N THR A 523 31.00 -29.43 158.02
CA THR A 523 30.25 -29.40 156.73
C THR A 523 28.77 -28.96 156.71
N LEU A 524 28.49 -27.66 156.57
CA LEU A 524 27.31 -27.00 155.93
C LEU A 524 27.73 -25.54 155.61
N TRP A 525 27.23 -24.79 154.62
CA TRP A 525 26.46 -25.05 153.39
C TRP A 525 27.25 -24.37 152.24
N THR A 526 27.46 -24.83 151.01
CA THR A 526 27.06 -25.97 150.14
C THR A 526 25.67 -25.99 149.48
N ASP A 527 24.64 -25.30 150.00
CA ASP A 527 23.30 -25.31 149.38
C ASP A 527 22.54 -23.97 149.46
N LEU A 528 23.07 -22.97 148.75
CA LEU A 528 22.32 -21.76 148.35
C LEU A 528 22.13 -21.69 146.83
N LYS A 529 22.06 -22.87 146.19
CA LYS A 529 22.06 -23.05 144.72
C LYS A 529 20.76 -22.63 144.02
N GLY A 530 19.72 -22.25 144.76
CA GLY A 530 18.41 -21.89 144.19
C GLY A 530 18.10 -20.39 144.12
N PHE A 531 18.82 -19.50 144.83
CA PHE A 531 18.36 -18.13 145.03
C PHE A 531 18.70 -17.17 143.87
N SER A 532 19.79 -17.42 143.13
CA SER A 532 20.12 -16.69 141.89
C SER A 532 19.05 -16.88 140.81
N ASP A 533 18.58 -18.11 140.67
CA ASP A 533 17.77 -18.56 139.54
C ASP A 533 16.33 -18.01 139.63
N VAL A 534 15.87 -17.74 140.86
CA VAL A 534 14.57 -17.10 141.13
C VAL A 534 14.56 -15.61 140.72
N MET A 535 15.71 -14.93 140.72
CA MET A 535 15.83 -13.57 140.15
C MET A 535 15.95 -13.62 138.61
N LEU A 536 16.75 -14.55 138.06
CA LEU A 536 16.86 -14.79 136.62
C LEU A 536 15.51 -15.16 135.96
N GLY A 537 14.63 -15.84 136.71
CA GLY A 537 13.29 -16.21 136.28
C GLY A 537 12.29 -15.05 136.14
N ARG A 538 12.64 -13.80 136.53
CA ARG A 538 11.70 -12.67 136.53
C ARG A 538 11.97 -11.58 135.49
N GLU A 539 13.23 -11.35 135.08
CA GLU A 539 13.52 -10.44 133.95
C GLU A 539 13.37 -11.12 132.58
N THR A 540 13.37 -12.46 132.52
CA THR A 540 13.18 -13.24 131.29
C THR A 540 11.77 -13.14 130.68
N GLN A 541 10.82 -12.46 131.33
CA GLN A 541 9.45 -12.25 130.82
C GLN A 541 9.31 -11.16 129.74
N GLN A 542 10.34 -10.39 129.39
CA GLN A 542 10.25 -9.33 128.35
C GLN A 542 10.97 -9.71 127.05
N ARG A 543 10.43 -10.72 126.35
CA ARG A 543 10.76 -11.05 124.95
C ARG A 543 9.49 -11.16 124.09
N PRO A 544 9.26 -10.25 123.13
CA PRO A 544 8.33 -10.48 122.03
C PRO A 544 8.90 -11.54 121.06
N MET A 545 8.02 -12.40 120.52
CA MET A 545 8.33 -13.35 119.43
C MET A 545 8.02 -12.71 118.05
N PRO A 546 8.56 -13.25 116.93
CA PRO A 546 8.78 -12.47 115.71
C PRO A 546 7.58 -12.41 114.75
N THR A 547 7.55 -11.38 113.91
CA THR A 547 6.74 -11.31 112.69
C THR A 547 7.54 -11.76 111.47
N ARG A 548 7.02 -12.77 110.76
CA ARG A 548 7.61 -13.34 109.54
C ARG A 548 6.91 -12.81 108.28
N LYS A 549 7.69 -12.41 107.28
CA LYS A 549 7.37 -12.58 105.86
C LYS A 549 8.65 -13.04 105.16
#